data_AF-A0ABD0QSZ5-F1
#
_entry.id   AF-A0ABD0QSZ5-F1
#
_cell.length_a   1.000
_cell.length_b   1.000
_cell.length_c   1.000
_cell.angle_alpha   90.00
_cell.angle_beta   90.00
_cell.angle_gamma   90.00
#
_symmetry.space_group_name_H-M   'P 1'
#
loop_
_entity.id
_entity.type
_entity.pdbx_description
1 polymer ?
#
loop_
_entity_poly.entity_id
_entity_poly.type
_entity_poly.pdbx_seq_one_letter_code
_entity_poly.pdbx_strand_id
1 'polypeptide(L)' 'MSPVLFTECDPPMSSNGPPAVKLRSILDLSPFTVTVHTPMEIVVDIFRKLGLR' A
#
# COMPACT_ATOMS: atom_id res chain seq x y z
N MET A 1 7.87 -21.32 -0.78
CA MET A 1 7.52 -19.92 -0.43
C MET A 1 6.86 -19.29 -1.65
N SER A 2 5.64 -18.77 -1.53
CA SER A 2 4.95 -18.09 -2.65
C SER A 2 5.34 -16.62 -2.70
N PRO A 3 5.69 -16.06 -3.87
CA PRO A 3 5.99 -14.63 -3.99
C PRO A 3 4.72 -13.80 -3.87
N VAL A 4 4.80 -12.66 -3.18
CA VAL A 4 3.71 -11.69 -3.03
C VAL A 4 4.00 -10.49 -3.91
N LEU A 5 3.02 -10.08 -4.72
CA LEU A 5 3.16 -9.03 -5.71
C LEU A 5 2.11 -7.95 -5.50
N PHE A 6 2.56 -6.70 -5.58
CA PHE A 6 1.72 -5.49 -5.52
C PHE A 6 1.68 -4.77 -6.87
N THR A 7 2.02 -5.47 -7.96
CA THR A 7 2.13 -4.92 -9.31
C THR A 7 0.93 -5.32 -10.16
N GLU A 8 0.60 -4.48 -11.16
CA GLU A 8 -0.50 -4.70 -12.10
C GLU A 8 -0.11 -5.64 -13.25
N CYS A 9 1.17 -5.64 -13.64
CA CYS A 9 1.73 -6.53 -14.63
C CYS A 9 1.91 -7.95 -14.07
N ASP A 10 1.55 -8.96 -14.87
CA ASP A 10 1.82 -10.35 -14.54
C ASP A 10 3.34 -10.59 -14.47
N PRO A 11 3.84 -11.27 -13.42
CA PRO A 11 5.23 -11.69 -13.42
C PRO A 11 5.48 -12.67 -14.57
N PRO A 12 6.70 -12.71 -15.14
CA PRO A 12 7.08 -13.76 -16.07
C PRO A 12 6.83 -15.12 -15.40
N MET A 13 6.03 -15.97 -16.07
CA MET A 13 5.55 -17.24 -15.54
C MET A 13 6.75 -18.10 -15.12
N SER A 14 6.94 -18.27 -13.81
CA SER A 14 8.02 -19.09 -13.26
C SER A 14 7.51 -20.52 -13.13
N SER A 15 7.83 -21.36 -14.12
CA SER A 15 7.30 -22.73 -14.28
C SER A 15 7.67 -23.72 -13.17
N ASN A 16 8.47 -23.31 -12.17
CA ASN A 16 9.08 -24.21 -11.19
C ASN A 16 8.75 -23.87 -9.72
N GLY A 17 7.74 -23.03 -9.46
CA GLY A 17 7.42 -22.56 -8.12
C GLY A 17 5.91 -22.40 -7.86
N PRO A 18 5.51 -22.22 -6.59
CA PRO A 18 4.13 -21.93 -6.24
C PRO A 18 3.69 -20.58 -6.84
N PRO A 19 2.40 -20.44 -7.19
CA PRO A 19 1.87 -19.25 -7.86
C PRO A 19 2.04 -17.99 -7.01
N ALA A 20 2.24 -16.86 -7.69
CA ALA A 20 2.35 -15.56 -7.03
C ALA A 20 0.99 -15.07 -6.52
N VAL A 21 0.98 -14.51 -5.31
CA VAL A 21 -0.21 -13.88 -4.73
C VAL A 21 -0.23 -12.41 -5.13
N LYS A 22 -1.27 -11.98 -5.85
CA LYS A 22 -1.45 -10.59 -6.25
C LYS A 22 -2.31 -9.85 -5.23
N LEU A 23 -1.73 -8.89 -4.52
CA LEU A 23 -2.42 -8.06 -3.54
C LEU A 23 -2.73 -6.64 -4.06
N ARG A 24 -2.42 -6.38 -5.33
CA ARG A 24 -2.66 -5.09 -6.00
C ARG A 24 -4.12 -4.61 -5.89
N SER A 25 -5.09 -5.52 -5.85
CA SER A 25 -6.52 -5.21 -5.76
C SER A 25 -7.01 -4.81 -4.37
N ILE A 26 -6.29 -5.19 -3.32
CA ILE A 26 -6.62 -4.85 -1.93
C ILE A 26 -5.72 -3.72 -1.38
N LEU A 27 -4.77 -3.26 -2.18
CA LEU A 27 -3.91 -2.14 -1.86
C LEU A 27 -4.68 -0.84 -2.10
N ASP A 28 -4.75 0.02 -1.09
CA ASP A 28 -5.19 1.40 -1.28
C ASP A 28 -4.11 2.18 -2.06
N LEU A 29 -4.46 2.64 -3.25
CA LEU A 29 -3.58 3.41 -4.13
C LEU A 29 -3.59 4.91 -3.87
N SER A 30 -4.52 5.37 -3.04
CA SER A 30 -4.69 6.80 -2.73
C SER A 30 -4.50 7.06 -1.24
N PRO A 31 -3.42 6.56 -0.59
CA PRO A 31 -3.20 6.83 0.82
C PRO A 31 -2.90 8.31 1.03
N PHE A 32 -3.37 8.86 2.13
CA PHE A 32 -2.95 10.19 2.57
C PHE A 32 -1.49 10.16 3.05
N THR A 33 -0.69 11.16 2.68
CA THR A 33 0.72 11.25 3.04
C THR A 33 0.99 12.46 3.93
N VAL A 34 1.64 12.23 5.07
CA VAL A 34 2.19 13.27 5.95
C VAL A 34 3.70 13.31 5.79
N THR A 35 4.27 14.50 5.73
CA THR A 35 5.73 14.69 5.67
C THR A 35 6.26 15.28 6.97
N VAL A 36 7.57 15.16 7.21
CA VAL A 36 8.22 15.71 8.41
C VAL A 36 8.16 17.24 8.50
N HIS A 37 7.94 17.92 7.38
CA HIS A 37 7.81 19.38 7.34
C HIS A 37 6.39 19.86 7.69
N THR A 38 5.40 18.95 7.70
CA THR A 38 4.03 19.28 8.07
C THR A 38 3.98 19.51 9.59
N PRO A 39 3.57 20.71 10.06
CA PRO A 39 3.43 21.00 11.49
C PRO A 39 2.53 19.98 12.20
N MET A 40 2.90 19.62 13.44
CA MET A 40 2.17 18.61 14.21
C MET A 40 0.69 18.96 14.41
N GLU A 41 0.35 20.24 14.58
CA GLU A 41 -1.03 20.72 14.69
C GLU A 41 -1.88 20.33 13.46
N ILE A 42 -1.30 20.39 12.26
CA ILE A 42 -1.95 20.06 11.01
C ILE A 42 -2.11 18.53 10.91
N VAL A 43 -1.09 17.77 11.29
CA VAL A 43 -1.14 16.30 11.30
C VAL A 43 -2.26 15.79 12.20
N VAL A 44 -2.32 16.32 13.43
CA VAL A 44 -3.36 15.96 14.41
C VAL A 44 -4.76 16.31 13.90
N ASP A 45 -4.92 17.49 13.30
CA ASP A 45 -6.21 17.90 12.73
C ASP A 45 -6.65 16.97 11.58
N ILE A 46 -5.73 16.58 10.70
CA ILE A 46 -6.02 15.67 9.60
C ILE A 46 -6.44 14.28 10.11
N PHE A 47 -5.69 13.69 11.04
CA PHE A 47 -6.04 12.39 11.62
C PHE A 47 -7.41 12.42 12.30
N ARG A 48 -7.70 13.48 13.05
CA ARG A 48 -9.00 13.68 13.70
C ARG A 48 -10.14 13.82 12.70
N LYS A 49 -9.95 14.60 11.63
CA LYS A 49 -10.97 14.83 10.59
C LYS A 49 -11.25 13.58 9.76
N LEU A 50 -10.21 12.80 9.45
CA LEU A 50 -10.33 11.57 8.68
C LEU A 50 -10.74 10.36 9.53
N GLY A 51 -10.72 10.48 10.86
CA GLY A 51 -11.01 9.36 11.77
C GLY A 51 -9.98 8.24 11.72
N LEU A 52 -8.73 8.57 11.35
CA LEU A 52 -7.62 7.62 11.28
C LEU A 52 -7.21 7.21 12.71
N ARG A 53 -6.91 5.92 12.91
CA ARG A 53 -6.49 5.34 14.19
C ARG A 53 -5.06 4.85 14.13
#